data_AF-A0A075ASY8-F1
#
_entry.id   AF-A0A075ASY8-F1
#
_cell.length_a   1.000
_cell.length_b   1.000
_cell.length_c   1.000
_cell.angle_alpha   90.00
_cell.angle_beta   90.00
_cell.angle_gamma   90.00
#
_symmetry.space_group_name_H-M   'P 1'
#
loop_
_entity.id
_entity.type
_entity.pdbx_description
1 polymer ?
#
loop_
_entity_poly.entity_id
_entity_poly.type
_entity_poly.pdbx_seq_one_letter_code
_entity_poly.pdbx_strand_id
1 'polypeptide(L)'
;MTLGRTRTSKIREITCLFVIRNCNRNRDIKEFDNAVNRESEIGRNFFSRKASAQRGAEAIEILSQLNENVVTNFIAENPIELIGNDKFSVFDEFNLIIVADQMPEKSLEKLESYSRQRNIPLILCRSYGLVGYTQISLSKHCVLNSRQENKYFDLCLNKPFEELCNYCDSIDMESMSSLEYSHIPFVVILLKVLNEFKKIHGRHPETSQDKDSFKKMIKKKQKTGDEENFNEALHFAHKVWSKFDMKELNGLFEKSRNVPREDLTPFWILVKALKVFYDENSRLPLNGALPDMHSDTESYIMLQGIYKNKSNNDKNNFNDILKRQMQINNLSDNFISEEEIEDFFKNCHQIKVLNFPLLADESNRWKFTSDIDLNLYYSLKLADKFKETFGKYPSQQNVDSFQSFVKSTCDFEIHQDAIKEIIRYQGCQLHNIASFIGGVASQEIIKLLTNQYVPASGIIFFNGTNNSHISTLKI
;
A
#
# COMPACT_ATOMS: atom_id res chain seq x y z
N MET A 1 -38.56 -52.17 -4.81
CA MET A 1 -38.51 -50.97 -3.94
C MET A 1 -37.31 -51.08 -3.02
N THR A 2 -36.19 -50.52 -3.44
CA THR A 2 -35.05 -50.26 -2.55
C THR A 2 -34.32 -49.06 -3.13
N LEU A 3 -34.86 -47.88 -2.81
CA LEU A 3 -34.24 -46.60 -3.10
C LEU A 3 -32.95 -46.50 -2.29
N GLY A 4 -31.83 -46.83 -2.91
CA GLY A 4 -30.51 -46.50 -2.40
C GLY A 4 -30.39 -44.98 -2.34
N ARG A 5 -30.47 -44.42 -1.13
CA ARG A 5 -30.08 -43.04 -0.86
C ARG A 5 -28.61 -42.90 -1.22
N THR A 6 -28.33 -42.35 -2.39
CA THR A 6 -27.06 -41.71 -2.70
C THR A 6 -26.88 -40.58 -1.70
N ARG A 7 -26.14 -40.86 -0.61
CA ARG A 7 -25.51 -39.80 0.18
C ARG A 7 -24.57 -39.07 -0.79
N THR A 8 -25.02 -37.96 -1.34
CA THR A 8 -24.13 -36.94 -1.85
C THR A 8 -23.20 -36.58 -0.69
N SER A 9 -21.96 -37.07 -0.75
CA SER A 9 -20.90 -36.57 0.11
C SER A 9 -20.74 -35.09 -0.25
N LYS A 10 -21.41 -34.19 0.47
CA LYS A 10 -21.11 -32.76 0.44
C LYS A 10 -19.63 -32.65 0.76
N ILE A 11 -18.82 -32.50 -0.29
CA ILE A 11 -17.40 -32.22 -0.16
C ILE A 11 -17.33 -30.91 0.61
N ARG A 12 -16.83 -30.98 1.84
CA ARG A 12 -16.63 -29.79 2.68
C ARG A 12 -15.52 -28.99 2.00
N GLU A 13 -15.92 -27.91 1.33
CA GLU A 13 -15.01 -26.88 0.84
C GLU A 13 -14.17 -26.40 2.03
N ILE A 14 -12.86 -26.43 1.87
CA ILE A 14 -11.92 -25.94 2.88
C ILE A 14 -11.82 -24.45 2.64
N THR A 15 -12.85 -23.70 3.04
CA THR A 15 -12.80 -22.25 3.06
C THR A 15 -12.91 -21.83 4.50
N CYS A 16 -11.89 -21.16 5.03
CA CYS A 16 -12.04 -20.42 6.27
C CYS A 16 -12.01 -18.92 5.97
N LEU A 17 -12.83 -18.18 6.72
CA LEU A 17 -12.96 -16.75 6.57
C LEU A 17 -12.57 -16.10 7.89
N PHE A 18 -11.58 -15.20 7.84
CA PHE A 18 -11.19 -14.40 8.98
C PHE A 18 -11.71 -12.99 8.83
N VAL A 19 -12.14 -12.41 9.94
CA VAL A 19 -12.48 -10.99 10.02
C VAL A 19 -11.67 -10.34 11.12
N ILE A 20 -11.15 -9.15 10.84
CA ILE A 20 -10.28 -8.42 11.74
C ILE A 20 -10.91 -7.07 12.05
N ARG A 21 -10.92 -6.73 13.33
CA ARG A 21 -11.26 -5.40 13.83
C ARG A 21 -10.01 -4.84 14.49
N ASN A 22 -9.51 -3.74 13.93
CA ASN A 22 -8.41 -2.99 14.51
C ASN A 22 -8.83 -1.53 14.72
N CYS A 23 -9.34 -1.21 15.90
CA CYS A 23 -9.81 0.13 16.25
C CYS A 23 -9.37 0.48 17.68
N ASN A 24 -8.70 1.62 17.89
CA ASN A 24 -8.44 2.21 19.21
C ASN A 24 -8.00 1.20 20.29
N ARG A 25 -6.97 0.40 19.98
CA ARG A 25 -6.39 -0.68 20.82
C ARG A 25 -7.21 -1.97 20.93
N ASN A 26 -8.44 -2.02 20.45
CA ASN A 26 -9.19 -3.27 20.32
C ASN A 26 -8.75 -4.00 19.06
N ARG A 27 -8.07 -5.13 19.25
CA ARG A 27 -7.67 -6.06 18.19
C ARG A 27 -8.47 -7.33 18.36
N ASP A 28 -9.43 -7.54 17.49
CA ASP A 28 -10.30 -8.72 17.48
C ASP A 28 -10.12 -9.47 16.17
N ILE A 29 -9.95 -10.79 16.24
CA ILE A 29 -9.89 -11.68 15.10
C ILE A 29 -10.94 -12.76 15.30
N LYS A 30 -11.90 -12.87 14.37
CA LYS A 30 -12.85 -13.98 14.35
C LYS A 30 -12.61 -14.87 13.15
N GLU A 31 -12.66 -16.18 13.37
CA GLU A 31 -12.60 -17.20 12.33
C GLU A 31 -13.97 -17.86 12.17
N PHE A 32 -14.47 -17.88 10.93
CA PHE A 32 -15.63 -18.64 10.51
C PHE A 32 -15.16 -19.89 9.76
N ASP A 33 -15.44 -21.06 10.33
CA ASP A 33 -15.09 -22.35 9.74
C ASP A 33 -16.01 -23.46 10.25
N ASN A 34 -16.47 -24.33 9.35
CA ASN A 34 -17.29 -25.50 9.67
C ASN A 34 -16.58 -26.84 9.43
N ALA A 35 -15.31 -26.81 9.03
CA ALA A 35 -14.51 -27.99 8.77
C ALA A 35 -13.99 -28.64 10.06
N VAL A 36 -13.61 -29.92 9.91
CA VAL A 36 -12.90 -30.68 10.94
C VAL A 36 -11.55 -31.09 10.39
N ASN A 37 -10.54 -31.15 11.24
CA ASN A 37 -9.19 -31.56 10.87
C ASN A 37 -9.19 -33.00 10.34
N ARG A 38 -8.68 -33.21 9.14
CA ARG A 38 -8.39 -34.57 8.62
C ARG A 38 -7.01 -35.01 9.08
N GLU A 39 -6.78 -36.32 9.17
CA GLU A 39 -5.44 -36.87 9.49
C GLU A 39 -4.36 -36.34 8.55
N SER A 40 -4.67 -36.21 7.26
CA SER A 40 -3.78 -35.65 6.25
C SER A 40 -3.47 -34.16 6.40
N GLU A 41 -4.23 -33.43 7.23
CA GLU A 41 -4.11 -31.98 7.43
C GLU A 41 -3.32 -31.63 8.70
N ILE A 42 -3.31 -32.50 9.71
CA ILE A 42 -2.60 -32.27 10.99
C ILE A 42 -1.12 -32.03 10.77
N GLY A 43 -0.48 -32.80 9.89
CA GLY A 43 0.95 -32.64 9.57
C GLY A 43 1.29 -31.38 8.76
N ARG A 44 0.29 -30.62 8.30
CA ARG A 44 0.48 -29.45 7.42
C ARG A 44 0.19 -28.12 8.11
N ASN A 45 -0.51 -28.14 9.24
CA ASN A 45 -0.89 -26.95 9.98
C ASN A 45 -0.33 -27.01 11.40
N PHE A 46 0.57 -26.08 11.72
CA PHE A 46 1.12 -25.92 13.06
C PHE A 46 0.03 -25.67 14.13
N PHE A 47 -1.10 -25.12 13.70
CA PHE A 47 -2.26 -24.79 14.55
C PHE A 47 -3.33 -25.91 14.60
N SER A 48 -3.03 -27.12 14.13
CA SER A 48 -3.92 -28.29 14.22
C SER A 48 -3.22 -29.43 14.96
N ARG A 49 -3.87 -30.03 15.96
CA ARG A 49 -3.27 -31.08 16.81
C ARG A 49 -4.01 -32.41 16.74
N LYS A 50 -5.34 -32.40 16.60
CA LYS A 50 -6.16 -33.61 16.68
C LYS A 50 -7.00 -33.82 15.43
N ALA A 51 -7.08 -35.08 14.98
CA ALA A 51 -8.01 -35.48 13.93
C ALA A 51 -9.45 -35.35 14.42
N SER A 52 -10.37 -35.03 13.51
CA SER A 52 -11.80 -34.89 13.77
C SER A 52 -12.21 -33.75 14.72
N ALA A 53 -11.26 -32.99 15.28
CA ALA A 53 -11.56 -31.75 16.00
C ALA A 53 -12.01 -30.66 15.03
N GLN A 54 -12.83 -29.71 15.52
CA GLN A 54 -13.19 -28.53 14.74
C GLN A 54 -11.92 -27.72 14.42
N ARG A 55 -11.66 -27.52 13.14
CA ARG A 55 -10.40 -26.96 12.66
C ARG A 55 -10.16 -25.54 13.21
N GLY A 56 -11.13 -24.65 13.02
CA GLY A 56 -11.03 -23.27 13.50
C GLY A 56 -11.00 -23.16 15.03
N ALA A 57 -11.65 -24.07 15.76
CA ALA A 57 -11.60 -24.07 17.23
C ALA A 57 -10.17 -24.33 17.76
N GLU A 58 -9.49 -25.35 17.23
CA GLU A 58 -8.09 -25.62 17.61
C GLU A 58 -7.16 -24.49 17.15
N ALA A 59 -7.39 -23.95 15.96
CA ALA A 59 -6.57 -22.87 15.42
C ALA A 59 -6.66 -21.62 16.30
N ILE A 60 -7.87 -21.17 16.65
CA ILE A 60 -8.12 -20.01 17.50
C ILE A 60 -7.57 -20.21 18.92
N GLU A 61 -7.68 -21.41 19.48
CA GLU A 61 -7.10 -21.73 20.80
C GLU A 61 -5.59 -21.46 20.81
N ILE A 62 -4.87 -21.93 19.79
CA ILE A 62 -3.42 -21.77 19.71
C ILE A 62 -3.04 -20.34 19.31
N LEU A 63 -3.76 -19.73 18.37
CA LEU A 63 -3.53 -18.34 17.96
C LEU A 63 -3.70 -17.35 19.11
N SER A 64 -4.66 -17.60 20.01
CA SER A 64 -4.88 -16.77 21.21
C SER A 64 -3.65 -16.70 22.12
N GLN A 65 -2.81 -17.75 22.13
CA GLN A 65 -1.62 -17.84 22.98
C GLN A 65 -0.45 -17.01 22.44
N LEU A 66 -0.50 -16.55 21.19
CA LEU A 66 0.58 -15.78 20.57
C LEU A 66 0.61 -14.33 21.05
N ASN A 67 -0.52 -13.76 21.46
CA ASN A 67 -0.60 -12.39 21.94
C ASN A 67 -1.84 -12.16 22.82
N GLU A 68 -1.62 -11.98 24.12
CA GLU A 68 -2.68 -11.71 25.11
C GLU A 68 -3.50 -10.42 24.85
N ASN A 69 -2.96 -9.50 24.03
CA ASN A 69 -3.64 -8.24 23.69
C ASN A 69 -4.56 -8.36 22.46
N VAL A 70 -4.70 -9.56 21.89
CA VAL A 70 -5.58 -9.84 20.76
C VAL A 70 -6.69 -10.75 21.23
N VAL A 71 -7.93 -10.28 21.13
CA VAL A 71 -9.10 -11.12 21.35
C VAL A 71 -9.28 -11.98 20.11
N THR A 72 -9.39 -13.29 20.30
CA THR A 72 -9.68 -14.22 19.20
C THR A 72 -10.96 -14.98 19.51
N ASN A 73 -11.76 -15.24 18.47
CA ASN A 73 -13.00 -15.99 18.62
C ASN A 73 -13.23 -16.94 17.44
N PHE A 74 -13.86 -18.07 17.71
CA PHE A 74 -14.22 -19.06 16.71
C PHE A 74 -15.74 -19.12 16.54
N ILE A 75 -16.20 -19.13 15.29
CA ILE A 75 -17.60 -19.26 14.92
C ILE A 75 -17.75 -20.49 14.02
N ALA A 76 -18.43 -21.52 14.55
CA ALA A 76 -18.64 -22.81 13.88
C ALA A 76 -19.72 -22.77 12.78
N GLU A 77 -19.66 -21.76 11.92
CA GLU A 77 -20.59 -21.56 10.82
C GLU A 77 -19.89 -21.71 9.47
N ASN A 78 -20.65 -22.14 8.45
CA ASN A 78 -20.14 -22.26 7.10
C ASN A 78 -20.13 -20.87 6.41
N PRO A 79 -18.97 -20.31 6.06
CA PRO A 79 -18.90 -18.98 5.43
C PRO A 79 -19.71 -18.90 4.12
N ILE A 80 -19.72 -19.98 3.34
CA ILE A 80 -20.42 -20.02 2.05
C ILE A 80 -21.94 -19.99 2.24
N GLU A 81 -22.46 -20.69 3.26
CA GLU A 81 -23.90 -20.65 3.58
C GLU A 81 -24.30 -19.30 4.19
N LEU A 82 -23.43 -18.70 5.02
CA LEU A 82 -23.62 -17.36 5.58
C LEU A 82 -23.77 -16.31 4.47
N ILE A 83 -22.83 -16.28 3.55
CA ILE A 83 -22.81 -15.36 2.41
C ILE A 83 -23.95 -15.67 1.44
N GLY A 84 -24.21 -16.95 1.16
CA GLY A 84 -25.30 -17.38 0.29
C GLY A 84 -26.68 -16.92 0.75
N ASN A 85 -26.89 -16.89 2.07
CA ASN A 85 -28.12 -16.43 2.74
C ASN A 85 -28.12 -14.93 3.09
N ASP A 86 -27.16 -14.15 2.57
CA ASP A 86 -27.05 -12.70 2.74
C ASP A 86 -26.95 -12.24 4.21
N LYS A 87 -26.41 -13.08 5.09
CA LYS A 87 -26.23 -12.78 6.53
C LYS A 87 -24.97 -11.95 6.80
N PHE A 88 -24.84 -10.81 6.13
CA PHE A 88 -23.62 -10.00 6.22
C PHE A 88 -23.47 -9.17 7.50
N SER A 89 -24.53 -9.03 8.29
CA SER A 89 -24.49 -8.21 9.52
C SER A 89 -23.43 -8.67 10.54
N VAL A 90 -23.00 -9.93 10.46
CA VAL A 90 -21.91 -10.48 11.27
C VAL A 90 -20.55 -9.86 10.94
N PHE A 91 -20.42 -9.18 9.79
CA PHE A 91 -19.20 -8.53 9.33
C PHE A 91 -19.19 -7.02 9.57
N ASP A 92 -20.30 -6.40 9.97
CA ASP A 92 -20.43 -4.93 10.06
C ASP A 92 -19.48 -4.29 11.10
N GLU A 93 -19.04 -5.04 12.11
CA GLU A 93 -18.12 -4.54 13.15
C GLU A 93 -16.63 -4.64 12.77
N PHE A 94 -16.31 -5.23 11.63
CA PHE A 94 -14.94 -5.51 11.20
C PHE A 94 -14.50 -4.57 10.09
N ASN A 95 -13.20 -4.28 10.06
CA ASN A 95 -12.61 -3.37 9.10
C ASN A 95 -11.66 -4.06 8.11
N LEU A 96 -11.63 -5.39 8.10
CA LEU A 96 -10.89 -6.20 7.14
C LEU A 96 -11.41 -7.64 7.10
N ILE A 97 -11.48 -8.24 5.91
CA ILE A 97 -11.94 -9.61 5.67
C ILE A 97 -10.85 -10.38 4.90
N ILE A 98 -10.58 -11.63 5.31
CA ILE A 98 -9.62 -12.53 4.66
C ILE A 98 -10.35 -13.80 4.28
N VAL A 99 -10.27 -14.18 3.01
CA VAL A 99 -10.66 -15.49 2.51
C VAL A 99 -9.40 -16.31 2.35
N ALA A 100 -9.28 -17.36 3.17
CA ALA A 100 -8.19 -18.33 3.06
C ALA A 100 -8.67 -19.54 2.26
N ASP A 101 -7.89 -19.85 1.23
CA ASP A 101 -8.14 -20.87 0.21
C ASP A 101 -9.23 -20.50 -0.81
N GLN A 102 -9.92 -21.49 -1.37
CA GLN A 102 -10.89 -21.29 -2.45
C GLN A 102 -12.26 -20.90 -1.87
N MET A 103 -12.91 -19.90 -2.46
CA MET A 103 -14.34 -19.61 -2.28
C MET A 103 -15.05 -19.73 -3.64
N PRO A 104 -16.26 -20.32 -3.71
CA PRO A 104 -17.06 -20.36 -4.94
C PRO A 104 -17.30 -18.98 -5.52
N GLU A 105 -17.27 -18.86 -6.85
CA GLU A 105 -17.27 -17.56 -7.56
C GLU A 105 -18.47 -16.69 -7.16
N LYS A 106 -19.68 -17.27 -7.11
CA LYS A 106 -20.91 -16.57 -6.68
C LYS A 106 -20.87 -16.06 -5.25
N SER A 107 -20.21 -16.78 -4.35
CA SER A 107 -20.07 -16.35 -2.95
C SER A 107 -19.05 -15.23 -2.83
N LEU A 108 -17.93 -15.34 -3.57
CA LEU A 108 -16.91 -14.31 -3.63
C LEU A 108 -17.47 -13.00 -4.21
N GLU A 109 -18.28 -13.05 -5.28
CA GLU A 109 -18.97 -11.90 -5.87
C GLU A 109 -19.86 -11.16 -4.87
N LYS A 110 -20.67 -11.92 -4.12
CA LYS A 110 -21.56 -11.37 -3.10
C LYS A 110 -20.76 -10.71 -1.97
N LEU A 111 -19.73 -11.39 -1.46
CA LEU A 111 -18.87 -10.89 -0.39
C LEU A 111 -18.08 -9.66 -0.84
N GLU A 112 -17.52 -9.68 -2.04
CA GLU A 112 -16.80 -8.56 -2.64
C GLU A 112 -17.72 -7.34 -2.80
N SER A 113 -18.94 -7.54 -3.30
CA SER A 113 -19.92 -6.46 -3.44
C SER A 113 -20.24 -5.83 -2.08
N TYR A 114 -20.50 -6.64 -1.06
CA TYR A 114 -20.73 -6.19 0.31
C TYR A 114 -19.52 -5.40 0.87
N SER A 115 -18.31 -5.96 0.73
CA SER A 115 -17.07 -5.38 1.25
C SER A 115 -16.77 -4.03 0.60
N ARG A 116 -16.89 -3.95 -0.73
CA ARG A 116 -16.60 -2.75 -1.51
C ARG A 116 -17.58 -1.62 -1.30
N GLN A 117 -18.88 -1.92 -1.11
CA GLN A 117 -19.90 -0.92 -0.75
C GLN A 117 -19.60 -0.23 0.58
N ARG A 118 -18.99 -0.95 1.53
CA ARG A 118 -18.59 -0.42 2.84
C ARG A 118 -17.13 0.03 2.90
N ASN A 119 -16.41 -0.07 1.77
CA ASN A 119 -14.96 0.14 1.68
C ASN A 119 -14.14 -0.67 2.71
N ILE A 120 -14.59 -1.90 2.99
CA ILE A 120 -13.86 -2.89 3.79
C ILE A 120 -12.89 -3.61 2.86
N PRO A 121 -11.58 -3.71 3.18
CA PRO A 121 -10.63 -4.49 2.39
C PRO A 121 -10.94 -5.98 2.50
N LEU A 122 -11.04 -6.65 1.35
CA LEU A 122 -11.18 -8.09 1.22
C LEU A 122 -9.89 -8.66 0.62
N ILE A 123 -9.25 -9.59 1.31
CA ILE A 123 -8.01 -10.23 0.88
C ILE A 123 -8.29 -11.69 0.57
N LEU A 124 -7.98 -12.12 -0.64
CA LEU A 124 -8.01 -13.53 -1.04
C LEU A 124 -6.59 -14.10 -0.96
N CYS A 125 -6.43 -15.23 -0.27
CA CYS A 125 -5.16 -15.93 -0.12
C CYS A 125 -5.30 -17.36 -0.60
N ARG A 126 -4.46 -17.79 -1.55
CA ARG A 126 -4.54 -19.12 -2.15
C ARG A 126 -3.17 -19.79 -2.21
N SER A 127 -3.11 -21.07 -1.84
CA SER A 127 -1.91 -21.91 -1.95
C SER A 127 -2.26 -23.21 -2.67
N TYR A 128 -1.58 -23.50 -3.78
CA TYR A 128 -1.85 -24.64 -4.64
C TYR A 128 -0.53 -25.28 -5.12
N GLY A 129 -0.16 -26.42 -4.53
CA GLY A 129 1.11 -27.10 -4.79
C GLY A 129 2.29 -26.21 -4.44
N LEU A 130 3.13 -25.92 -5.43
CA LEU A 130 4.31 -25.04 -5.31
C LEU A 130 4.01 -23.58 -5.69
N VAL A 131 2.78 -23.22 -5.99
CA VAL A 131 2.40 -21.84 -6.32
C VAL A 131 1.40 -21.31 -5.30
N GLY A 132 1.31 -19.98 -5.20
CA GLY A 132 0.30 -19.34 -4.38
C GLY A 132 0.12 -17.89 -4.78
N TYR A 133 -0.98 -17.28 -4.37
CA TYR A 133 -1.19 -15.86 -4.60
C TYR A 133 -1.97 -15.21 -3.48
N THR A 134 -1.82 -13.89 -3.39
CA THR A 134 -2.74 -13.04 -2.65
C THR A 134 -3.20 -11.86 -3.50
N GLN A 135 -4.44 -11.44 -3.30
CA GLN A 135 -5.05 -10.35 -4.05
C GLN A 135 -5.99 -9.55 -3.14
N ILE A 136 -5.98 -8.23 -3.31
CA ILE A 136 -6.79 -7.29 -2.52
C ILE A 136 -7.95 -6.80 -3.39
N SER A 137 -9.16 -6.85 -2.84
CA SER A 137 -10.29 -6.03 -3.28
C SER A 137 -10.54 -4.90 -2.32
N LEU A 138 -10.58 -3.69 -2.86
CA LEU A 138 -10.94 -2.49 -2.13
C LEU A 138 -11.35 -1.39 -3.12
N SER A 139 -12.44 -0.68 -2.82
CA SER A 139 -12.91 0.41 -3.68
C SER A 139 -11.88 1.52 -3.78
N LYS A 140 -11.47 2.08 -2.63
CA LYS A 140 -10.50 3.16 -2.55
C LYS A 140 -9.66 2.99 -1.29
N HIS A 141 -8.33 3.08 -1.43
CA HIS A 141 -7.42 3.15 -0.29
C HIS A 141 -6.68 4.48 -0.29
N CYS A 142 -6.74 5.20 0.83
CA CYS A 142 -6.05 6.47 0.99
C CYS A 142 -4.73 6.22 1.72
N VAL A 143 -3.61 6.38 1.03
CA VAL A 143 -2.28 6.25 1.62
C VAL A 143 -1.86 7.62 2.13
N LEU A 144 -1.57 7.71 3.43
CA LEU A 144 -1.05 8.93 4.04
C LEU A 144 0.47 8.99 3.94
N ASN A 145 1.14 7.90 4.30
CA ASN A 145 2.59 7.83 4.33
C ASN A 145 3.07 6.69 3.44
N SER A 146 3.49 7.00 2.21
CA SER A 146 4.01 5.98 1.29
C SER A 146 5.37 5.41 1.70
N ARG A 147 6.02 5.98 2.73
CA ARG A 147 7.32 5.56 3.28
C ARG A 147 8.36 5.27 2.18
N GLN A 148 8.55 6.25 1.29
CA GLN A 148 9.57 6.17 0.26
C GLN A 148 10.95 5.99 0.91
N GLU A 149 11.81 5.15 0.31
CA GLU A 149 13.15 4.87 0.84
C GLU A 149 14.01 6.14 0.97
N ASN A 150 13.81 7.10 0.05
CA ASN A 150 14.49 8.39 0.09
C ASN A 150 13.67 9.40 0.87
N LYS A 151 14.24 9.93 1.96
CA LYS A 151 13.64 11.02 2.73
C LYS A 151 13.47 12.26 1.86
N TYR A 152 12.27 12.82 1.86
CA TYR A 152 11.97 14.07 1.19
C TYR A 152 12.33 15.27 2.08
N PHE A 153 13.25 16.09 1.61
CA PHE A 153 13.61 17.38 2.21
C PHE A 153 13.16 18.51 1.27
N ASP A 154 12.14 19.25 1.69
CA ASP A 154 11.73 20.47 1.00
C ASP A 154 12.61 21.63 1.48
N LEU A 155 13.70 21.85 0.76
CA LEU A 155 14.63 22.93 1.05
C LEU A 155 14.11 24.29 0.57
N CYS A 156 12.97 24.36 -0.13
CA CYS A 156 12.41 25.61 -0.67
C CYS A 156 13.38 26.44 -1.56
N LEU A 157 14.43 25.84 -2.13
CA LEU A 157 15.46 26.60 -2.88
C LEU A 157 14.94 27.23 -4.18
N ASN A 158 13.92 26.63 -4.79
CA ASN A 158 13.28 27.17 -5.98
C ASN A 158 12.46 28.44 -5.64
N LYS A 159 11.80 28.47 -4.48
CA LYS A 159 10.98 29.58 -4.01
C LYS A 159 11.24 29.81 -2.51
N PRO A 160 12.38 30.42 -2.16
CA PRO A 160 12.74 30.62 -0.76
C PRO A 160 11.76 31.58 -0.09
N PHE A 161 11.47 31.33 1.18
CA PHE A 161 10.64 32.21 2.00
C PHE A 161 11.48 33.33 2.61
N GLU A 162 10.82 34.41 3.03
CA GLU A 162 11.45 35.67 3.43
C GLU A 162 12.50 35.48 4.53
N GLU A 163 12.17 34.72 5.57
CA GLU A 163 13.06 34.49 6.71
C GLU A 163 14.34 33.75 6.32
N LEU A 164 14.25 32.84 5.34
CA LEU A 164 15.41 32.13 4.78
C LEU A 164 16.28 33.06 3.94
N CYS A 165 15.66 33.92 3.12
CA CYS A 165 16.38 34.95 2.37
C CYS A 165 17.13 35.89 3.32
N ASN A 166 16.46 36.40 4.35
CA ASN A 166 17.06 37.30 5.34
C ASN A 166 18.26 36.68 6.04
N TYR A 167 18.17 35.40 6.42
CA TYR A 167 19.31 34.67 6.98
C TYR A 167 20.46 34.53 5.97
N CYS A 168 20.18 34.13 4.74
CA CYS A 168 21.20 34.04 3.70
C CYS A 168 21.86 35.39 3.38
N ASP A 169 21.11 36.49 3.42
CA ASP A 169 21.63 37.84 3.16
C ASP A 169 22.49 38.36 4.32
N SER A 170 22.23 37.91 5.56
CA SER A 170 23.04 38.28 6.74
C SER A 170 24.47 37.71 6.73
N ILE A 171 24.72 36.67 5.93
CA ILE A 171 26.01 35.98 5.87
C ILE A 171 26.92 36.67 4.86
N ASP A 172 27.99 37.31 5.31
CA ASP A 172 29.02 37.85 4.42
C ASP A 172 30.12 36.81 4.17
N MET A 173 30.11 36.19 2.98
CA MET A 173 31.10 35.15 2.63
C MET A 173 32.50 35.72 2.33
N GLU A 174 32.63 37.02 2.05
CA GLU A 174 33.89 37.62 1.60
C GLU A 174 34.82 37.95 2.78
N SER A 175 34.24 38.29 3.95
CA SER A 175 34.98 38.63 5.18
C SER A 175 35.33 37.42 6.07
N MET A 176 34.86 36.22 5.73
CA MET A 176 35.06 35.01 6.54
C MET A 176 36.48 34.43 6.45
N SER A 177 36.94 33.88 7.58
CA SER A 177 38.14 33.04 7.64
C SER A 177 37.97 31.74 6.84
N SER A 178 39.07 31.06 6.54
CA SER A 178 39.02 29.78 5.79
C SER A 178 38.19 28.71 6.52
N LEU A 179 38.22 28.70 7.86
CA LEU A 179 37.51 27.71 8.67
C LEU A 179 36.00 27.98 8.65
N GLU A 180 35.59 29.23 8.88
CA GLU A 180 34.18 29.63 8.81
C GLU A 180 33.61 29.37 7.41
N TYR A 181 34.38 29.65 6.37
CA TYR A 181 34.00 29.41 4.98
C TYR A 181 33.70 27.93 4.67
N SER A 182 34.50 27.00 5.21
CA SER A 182 34.30 25.55 5.04
C SER A 182 33.13 24.99 5.86
N HIS A 183 32.55 25.78 6.77
CA HIS A 183 31.45 25.40 7.64
C HIS A 183 30.13 26.10 7.30
N ILE A 184 30.06 26.82 6.16
CA ILE A 184 28.80 27.41 5.68
C ILE A 184 27.85 26.30 5.22
N PRO A 185 26.60 26.25 5.70
CA PRO A 185 25.59 25.32 5.20
C PRO A 185 25.41 25.38 3.67
N PHE A 186 25.35 24.22 3.00
CA PHE A 186 25.24 24.18 1.53
C PHE A 186 23.99 24.90 1.00
N VAL A 187 22.91 24.97 1.79
CA VAL A 187 21.68 25.72 1.46
C VAL A 187 21.99 27.21 1.23
N VAL A 188 22.83 27.81 2.08
CA VAL A 188 23.25 29.21 1.97
C VAL A 188 24.08 29.41 0.71
N ILE A 189 25.03 28.50 0.44
CA ILE A 189 25.85 28.53 -0.78
C ILE A 189 24.96 28.51 -2.02
N LEU A 190 24.00 27.58 -2.07
CA LEU A 190 23.09 27.44 -3.21
C LEU A 190 22.24 28.69 -3.44
N LEU A 191 21.70 29.31 -2.39
CA LEU A 191 20.87 30.51 -2.51
C LEU A 191 21.69 31.74 -2.92
N LYS A 192 22.91 31.91 -2.38
CA LYS A 192 23.80 33.01 -2.80
C LYS A 192 24.21 32.89 -4.26
N VAL A 193 24.60 31.69 -4.70
CA VAL A 193 24.93 31.45 -6.11
C VAL A 193 23.70 31.61 -7.01
N LEU A 194 22.50 31.22 -6.54
CA LEU A 194 21.26 31.44 -7.27
C LEU A 194 20.94 32.93 -7.44
N ASN A 195 21.18 33.75 -6.42
CA ASN A 195 20.99 35.19 -6.50
C ASN A 195 21.94 35.82 -7.53
N GLU A 196 23.21 35.39 -7.57
CA GLU A 196 24.15 35.82 -8.62
C GLU A 196 23.73 35.38 -10.01
N PHE A 197 23.29 34.12 -10.15
CA PHE A 197 22.80 33.60 -11.42
C PHE A 197 21.59 34.40 -11.91
N LYS A 198 20.64 34.72 -11.01
CA LYS A 198 19.46 35.55 -11.32
C LYS A 198 19.83 36.98 -11.69
N LYS A 199 20.87 37.58 -11.07
CA LYS A 199 21.36 38.91 -11.46
C LYS A 199 21.88 38.94 -12.90
N ILE A 200 22.48 37.85 -13.38
CA ILE A 200 23.02 37.74 -14.74
C ILE A 200 21.94 37.36 -15.75
N HIS A 201 21.07 36.41 -15.42
CA HIS A 201 20.16 35.78 -16.38
C HIS A 201 18.68 36.18 -16.21
N GLY A 202 18.30 36.82 -15.11
CA GLY A 202 16.92 37.22 -14.78
C GLY A 202 15.97 36.07 -14.43
N ARG A 203 16.44 34.81 -14.44
CA ARG A 203 15.62 33.60 -14.24
C ARG A 203 16.39 32.50 -13.50
N HIS A 204 15.70 31.42 -13.14
CA HIS A 204 16.31 30.20 -12.59
C HIS A 204 17.09 29.42 -13.66
N PRO A 205 18.02 28.52 -13.26
CA PRO A 205 18.63 27.58 -14.20
C PRO A 205 17.60 26.58 -14.74
N GLU A 206 17.38 26.55 -16.06
CA GLU A 206 16.35 25.69 -16.66
C GLU A 206 16.93 24.75 -17.73
N THR A 207 17.78 25.28 -18.62
CA THR A 207 18.40 24.52 -19.70
C THR A 207 19.60 23.70 -19.19
N SER A 208 20.05 22.72 -19.98
CA SER A 208 21.28 21.98 -19.64
C SER A 208 22.48 22.91 -19.48
N GLN A 209 22.60 23.90 -20.37
CA GLN A 209 23.67 24.91 -20.33
C GLN A 209 23.58 25.77 -19.07
N ASP A 210 22.38 26.17 -18.66
CA ASP A 210 22.19 26.92 -17.42
C ASP A 210 22.62 26.10 -16.19
N LYS A 211 22.24 24.82 -16.14
CA LYS A 211 22.58 23.90 -15.04
C LYS A 211 24.08 23.69 -14.93
N ASP A 212 24.76 23.54 -16.07
CA ASP A 212 26.22 23.41 -16.12
C ASP A 212 26.91 24.72 -15.73
N SER A 213 26.39 25.87 -16.19
CA SER A 213 26.87 27.20 -15.80
C SER A 213 26.73 27.43 -14.30
N PHE A 214 25.57 27.11 -13.72
CA PHE A 214 25.30 27.22 -12.29
C PHE A 214 26.27 26.35 -11.46
N LYS A 215 26.48 25.09 -11.86
CA LYS A 215 27.47 24.22 -11.19
C LYS A 215 28.90 24.77 -11.32
N LYS A 216 29.26 25.39 -12.45
CA LYS A 216 30.56 26.06 -12.61
C LYS A 216 30.69 27.28 -11.70
N MET A 217 29.60 28.04 -11.47
CA MET A 217 29.61 29.15 -10.51
C MET A 217 29.87 28.68 -9.08
N ILE A 218 29.27 27.55 -8.66
CA ILE A 218 29.57 26.93 -7.36
C ILE A 218 31.05 26.55 -7.28
N LYS A 219 31.57 25.82 -8.28
CA LYS A 219 32.98 25.40 -8.32
C LYS A 219 33.96 26.57 -8.30
N LYS A 220 33.62 27.69 -8.96
CA LYS A 220 34.48 28.88 -8.98
C LYS A 220 34.61 29.55 -7.61
N LYS A 221 33.63 29.36 -6.72
CA LYS A 221 33.66 29.89 -5.35
C LYS A 221 34.40 28.98 -4.37
N GLN A 222 34.59 27.71 -4.72
CA GLN A 222 35.42 26.79 -3.94
C GLN A 222 36.88 27.29 -3.93
N LYS A 223 37.49 27.46 -2.75
CA LYS A 223 38.83 28.07 -2.61
C LYS A 223 39.93 27.02 -2.65
N THR A 224 39.82 25.96 -1.85
CA THR A 224 40.89 24.95 -1.69
C THR A 224 40.62 23.66 -2.46
N GLY A 225 39.35 23.34 -2.75
CA GLY A 225 38.94 22.13 -3.46
C GLY A 225 38.53 20.99 -2.53
N ASP A 226 38.92 21.05 -1.26
CA ASP A 226 38.64 20.04 -0.23
C ASP A 226 37.45 20.45 0.67
N GLU A 227 36.75 21.56 0.36
CA GLU A 227 35.61 22.03 1.15
C GLU A 227 34.36 21.16 0.90
N GLU A 228 34.04 20.28 1.85
CA GLU A 228 32.92 19.33 1.75
C GLU A 228 31.56 20.00 1.61
N ASN A 229 31.34 21.17 2.22
CA ASN A 229 30.09 21.92 2.06
C ASN A 229 29.84 22.39 0.60
N PHE A 230 30.90 22.64 -0.19
CA PHE A 230 30.77 22.92 -1.63
C PHE A 230 30.53 21.64 -2.44
N ASN A 231 31.11 20.51 -2.04
CA ASN A 231 30.82 19.21 -2.63
C ASN A 231 29.34 18.83 -2.43
N GLU A 232 28.80 19.04 -1.22
CA GLU A 232 27.38 18.91 -0.91
C GLU A 232 26.52 19.86 -1.73
N ALA A 233 26.91 21.13 -1.86
CA ALA A 233 26.19 22.09 -2.69
C ALA A 233 26.12 21.60 -4.15
N LEU A 234 27.20 21.04 -4.70
CA LEU A 234 27.18 20.46 -6.05
C LEU A 234 26.28 19.23 -6.16
N HIS A 235 26.28 18.36 -5.15
CA HIS A 235 25.41 17.19 -5.06
C HIS A 235 23.92 17.59 -5.04
N PHE A 236 23.58 18.58 -4.21
CA PHE A 236 22.21 19.07 -4.03
C PHE A 236 21.80 20.21 -4.98
N ALA A 237 22.68 20.67 -5.87
CA ALA A 237 22.39 21.76 -6.80
C ALA A 237 21.10 21.55 -7.60
N HIS A 238 20.77 20.29 -7.91
CA HIS A 238 19.55 19.95 -8.63
C HIS A 238 18.26 20.43 -7.95
N LYS A 239 18.25 20.53 -6.62
CA LYS A 239 17.12 21.02 -5.82
C LYS A 239 16.74 22.47 -6.14
N VAL A 240 17.66 23.27 -6.69
CA VAL A 240 17.43 24.67 -7.08
C VAL A 240 16.47 24.80 -8.27
N TRP A 241 16.49 23.85 -9.19
CA TRP A 241 15.64 23.84 -10.40
C TRP A 241 14.60 22.73 -10.40
N SER A 242 14.69 21.76 -9.48
CA SER A 242 13.63 20.78 -9.27
C SER A 242 12.31 21.49 -8.91
N LYS A 243 11.23 21.04 -9.52
CA LYS A 243 9.85 21.39 -9.16
C LYS A 243 9.17 20.14 -8.62
N PHE A 244 8.33 20.31 -7.61
CA PHE A 244 7.52 19.22 -7.10
C PHE A 244 6.49 18.80 -8.18
N ASP A 245 6.34 17.49 -8.43
CA ASP A 245 5.37 16.99 -9.40
C ASP A 245 3.96 17.00 -8.81
N MET A 246 3.17 18.01 -9.19
CA MET A 246 1.81 18.18 -8.72
C MET A 246 0.78 17.27 -9.42
N LYS A 247 1.17 16.40 -10.38
CA LYS A 247 0.19 15.60 -11.15
C LYS A 247 -0.75 14.77 -10.27
N GLU A 248 -0.19 14.03 -9.31
CA GLU A 248 -0.97 13.18 -8.40
C GLU A 248 -1.86 14.02 -7.48
N LEU A 249 -1.30 15.06 -6.86
CA LEU A 249 -2.05 15.98 -5.98
C LEU A 249 -3.14 16.75 -6.71
N ASN A 250 -2.91 17.22 -7.93
CA ASN A 250 -3.92 17.91 -8.74
C ASN A 250 -5.11 17.00 -9.01
N GLY A 251 -4.86 15.71 -9.30
CA GLY A 251 -5.92 14.72 -9.43
C GLY A 251 -6.74 14.56 -8.15
N LEU A 252 -6.08 14.60 -6.98
CA LEU A 252 -6.76 14.56 -5.68
C LEU A 252 -7.53 15.85 -5.39
N PHE A 253 -6.97 17.01 -5.72
CA PHE A 253 -7.62 18.31 -5.56
C PHE A 253 -8.91 18.40 -6.37
N GLU A 254 -8.90 17.99 -7.64
CA GLU A 254 -10.11 17.97 -8.46
C GLU A 254 -11.16 17.00 -7.89
N LYS A 255 -10.74 15.79 -7.48
CA LYS A 255 -11.65 14.81 -6.83
C LYS A 255 -12.24 15.34 -5.53
N SER A 256 -11.46 16.09 -4.74
CA SER A 256 -11.90 16.61 -3.44
C SER A 256 -13.06 17.61 -3.54
N ARG A 257 -13.25 18.26 -4.70
CA ARG A 257 -14.32 19.27 -4.90
C ARG A 257 -15.72 18.67 -4.79
N ASN A 258 -15.91 17.46 -5.31
CA ASN A 258 -17.23 16.84 -5.49
C ASN A 258 -17.35 15.49 -4.76
N VAL A 259 -16.74 15.38 -3.57
CA VAL A 259 -16.90 14.18 -2.74
C VAL A 259 -18.32 14.13 -2.20
N PRO A 260 -19.12 13.08 -2.49
CA PRO A 260 -20.44 12.90 -1.91
C PRO A 260 -20.39 12.90 -0.38
N ARG A 261 -21.47 13.34 0.27
CA ARG A 261 -21.50 13.44 1.74
C ARG A 261 -21.28 12.10 2.44
N GLU A 262 -21.78 11.02 1.85
CA GLU A 262 -21.60 9.63 2.31
C GLU A 262 -20.15 9.12 2.19
N ASP A 263 -19.37 9.68 1.27
CA ASP A 263 -17.96 9.34 1.01
C ASP A 263 -16.99 10.27 1.75
N LEU A 264 -17.51 11.20 2.56
CA LEU A 264 -16.73 12.24 3.20
C LEU A 264 -15.95 11.67 4.40
N THR A 265 -14.66 11.42 4.19
CA THR A 265 -13.73 10.92 5.21
C THR A 265 -12.81 12.04 5.72
N PRO A 266 -12.13 11.85 6.87
CA PRO A 266 -11.06 12.74 7.34
C PRO A 266 -10.04 13.07 6.25
N PHE A 267 -9.62 12.07 5.48
CA PHE A 267 -8.70 12.23 4.35
C PHE A 267 -9.17 13.29 3.35
N TRP A 268 -10.43 13.24 2.90
CA TRP A 268 -10.94 14.18 1.89
C TRP A 268 -11.07 15.60 2.43
N ILE A 269 -11.40 15.77 3.71
CA ILE A 269 -11.41 17.08 4.36
C ILE A 269 -10.00 17.66 4.45
N LEU A 270 -9.00 16.84 4.79
CA LEU A 270 -7.59 17.25 4.79
C LEU A 270 -7.10 17.62 3.39
N VAL A 271 -7.49 16.89 2.34
CA VAL A 271 -7.17 17.25 0.95
C VAL A 271 -7.83 18.57 0.53
N LYS A 272 -9.09 18.82 0.92
CA LYS A 272 -9.76 20.11 0.70
C LYS A 272 -9.00 21.26 1.37
N ALA A 273 -8.60 21.07 2.63
CA ALA A 273 -7.80 22.05 3.37
C ALA A 273 -6.44 22.29 2.70
N LEU A 274 -5.78 21.23 2.24
CA LEU A 274 -4.51 21.31 1.52
C LEU A 274 -4.64 22.09 0.20
N LYS A 275 -5.74 21.90 -0.52
CA LYS A 275 -6.02 22.67 -1.74
C LYS A 275 -6.16 24.15 -1.45
N VAL A 276 -6.93 24.53 -0.42
CA VAL A 276 -7.08 25.94 -0.03
C VAL A 276 -5.74 26.53 0.40
N PHE A 277 -4.96 25.81 1.21
CA PHE A 277 -3.60 26.24 1.57
C PHE A 277 -2.73 26.45 0.34
N TYR A 278 -2.76 25.51 -0.61
CA TYR A 278 -1.99 25.60 -1.85
C TYR A 278 -2.42 26.78 -2.71
N ASP A 279 -3.71 27.09 -2.80
CA ASP A 279 -4.20 28.25 -3.55
C ASP A 279 -3.76 29.57 -2.92
N GLU A 280 -3.79 29.66 -1.58
CA GLU A 280 -3.37 30.85 -0.84
C GLU A 280 -1.83 31.06 -0.87
N ASN A 281 -1.03 29.99 -0.95
CA ASN A 281 0.44 30.06 -0.78
C ASN A 281 1.23 29.72 -2.06
N SER A 282 0.60 29.11 -3.06
CA SER A 282 1.22 28.54 -4.26
C SER A 282 2.38 27.58 -3.94
N ARG A 283 2.26 26.81 -2.86
CA ARG A 283 3.18 25.75 -2.41
C ARG A 283 2.48 24.86 -1.38
N LEU A 284 3.06 23.68 -1.12
CA LEU A 284 2.63 22.82 -0.02
C LEU A 284 3.14 23.35 1.34
N PRO A 285 2.49 22.96 2.46
CA PRO A 285 3.00 23.26 3.79
C PRO A 285 4.39 22.66 4.00
N LEU A 286 5.28 23.41 4.64
CA LEU A 286 6.65 22.99 4.88
C LEU A 286 6.70 21.95 6.01
N ASN A 287 7.40 20.83 5.80
CA ASN A 287 7.58 19.79 6.82
C ASN A 287 8.61 20.16 7.91
N GLY A 288 9.47 21.15 7.64
CA GLY A 288 10.49 21.66 8.56
C GLY A 288 11.72 20.76 8.74
N ALA A 289 11.81 19.64 8.02
CA ALA A 289 12.93 18.71 8.14
C ALA A 289 14.10 19.13 7.23
N LEU A 290 15.32 19.06 7.76
CA LEU A 290 16.57 19.29 7.02
C LEU A 290 17.41 18.01 6.98
N PRO A 291 18.19 17.80 5.91
CA PRO A 291 19.20 16.75 5.89
C PRO A 291 20.34 17.11 6.85
N ASP A 292 21.17 16.12 7.15
CA ASP A 292 22.49 16.40 7.72
C ASP A 292 23.35 17.16 6.70
N MET A 293 24.27 18.00 7.17
CA MET A 293 25.11 18.83 6.30
C MET A 293 26.41 19.24 6.97
N HIS A 294 27.46 19.41 6.17
CA HIS A 294 28.75 19.93 6.63
C HIS A 294 28.61 21.42 6.97
N SER A 295 28.44 21.71 8.25
CA SER A 295 28.37 23.08 8.78
C SER A 295 28.78 23.14 10.24
N ASP A 296 29.01 24.35 10.76
CA ASP A 296 29.18 24.52 12.20
C ASP A 296 27.84 24.33 12.93
N THR A 297 27.92 23.97 14.21
CA THR A 297 26.74 23.64 15.02
C THR A 297 25.78 24.83 15.16
N GLU A 298 26.29 26.06 15.27
CA GLU A 298 25.45 27.24 15.46
C GLU A 298 24.67 27.58 14.19
N SER A 299 25.32 27.59 13.03
CA SER A 299 24.70 27.78 11.72
C SER A 299 23.65 26.70 11.43
N TYR A 300 23.96 25.44 11.72
CA TYR A 300 23.00 24.34 11.54
C TYR A 300 21.75 24.52 12.41
N ILE A 301 21.93 24.83 13.70
CA ILE A 301 20.81 25.03 14.64
C ILE A 301 19.98 26.24 14.22
N MET A 302 20.62 27.33 13.79
CA MET A 302 19.93 28.53 13.32
C MET A 302 19.08 28.24 12.08
N LEU A 303 19.65 27.58 11.08
CA LEU A 303 18.93 27.16 9.88
C LEU A 303 17.77 26.20 10.22
N GLN A 304 18.01 25.22 11.09
CA GLN A 304 16.97 24.30 11.55
C GLN A 304 15.83 25.04 12.27
N GLY A 305 16.15 26.05 13.10
CA GLY A 305 15.17 26.90 13.77
C GLY A 305 14.28 27.65 12.77
N ILE A 306 14.88 28.22 11.72
CA ILE A 306 14.16 28.93 10.65
C ILE A 306 13.14 28.01 9.96
N TYR A 307 13.55 26.81 9.54
CA TYR A 307 12.64 25.84 8.89
C TYR A 307 11.56 25.32 9.84
N LYS A 308 11.90 25.06 11.11
CA LYS A 308 10.92 24.64 12.14
C LYS A 308 9.88 25.73 12.40
N ASN A 309 10.30 26.98 12.56
CA ASN A 309 9.38 28.11 12.76
C ASN A 309 8.45 28.29 11.57
N LYS A 310 9.00 28.21 10.35
CA LYS A 310 8.20 28.29 9.14
C LYS A 310 7.19 27.14 9.03
N SER A 311 7.59 25.91 9.36
CA SER A 311 6.71 24.74 9.41
C SER A 311 5.58 24.91 10.43
N ASN A 312 5.88 25.43 11.63
CA ASN A 312 4.88 25.70 12.65
C ASN A 312 3.86 26.76 12.21
N ASN A 313 4.32 27.84 11.57
CA ASN A 313 3.44 28.86 11.01
C ASN A 313 2.52 28.28 9.93
N ASP A 314 3.07 27.44 9.05
CA ASP A 314 2.28 26.75 8.03
C ASP A 314 1.27 25.77 8.63
N LYS A 315 1.65 25.05 9.70
CA LYS A 315 0.75 24.14 10.44
C LYS A 315 -0.41 24.90 11.08
N ASN A 316 -0.15 26.05 11.69
CA ASN A 316 -1.19 26.89 12.27
C ASN A 316 -2.16 27.41 11.19
N ASN A 317 -1.64 27.92 10.07
CA ASN A 317 -2.48 28.35 8.95
C ASN A 317 -3.32 27.17 8.39
N PHE A 318 -2.69 26.00 8.19
CA PHE A 318 -3.39 24.81 7.74
C PHE A 318 -4.50 24.38 8.71
N ASN A 319 -4.26 24.44 10.02
CA ASN A 319 -5.27 24.13 11.04
C ASN A 319 -6.45 25.10 11.01
N ASP A 320 -6.20 26.39 10.80
CA ASP A 320 -7.27 27.39 10.68
C ASP A 320 -8.08 27.19 9.40
N ILE A 321 -7.44 26.84 8.28
CA ILE A 321 -8.11 26.41 7.05
C ILE A 321 -8.95 25.15 7.31
N LEU A 322 -8.39 24.16 7.99
CA LEU A 322 -9.05 22.89 8.28
C LEU A 322 -10.31 23.10 9.12
N LYS A 323 -10.24 23.90 10.19
CA LYS A 323 -11.40 24.27 11.01
C LYS A 323 -12.51 24.92 10.17
N ARG A 324 -12.16 25.85 9.28
CA ARG A 324 -13.11 26.45 8.33
C ARG A 324 -13.74 25.39 7.43
N GLN A 325 -12.96 24.44 6.90
CA GLN A 325 -13.49 23.35 6.08
C GLN A 325 -14.43 22.43 6.87
N MET A 326 -14.10 22.10 8.12
CA MET A 326 -14.98 21.30 8.98
C MET A 326 -16.31 22.01 9.25
N GLN A 327 -16.29 23.31 9.52
CA GLN A 327 -17.49 24.14 9.70
C GLN A 327 -18.36 24.18 8.43
N ILE A 328 -17.75 24.42 7.25
CA ILE A 328 -18.47 24.44 5.96
C ILE A 328 -19.18 23.11 5.69
N ASN A 329 -18.58 21.99 6.10
CA ASN A 329 -19.14 20.65 5.91
C ASN A 329 -20.02 20.20 7.10
N ASN A 330 -20.27 21.05 8.10
CA ASN A 330 -21.03 20.77 9.32
C ASN A 330 -20.51 19.53 10.08
N LEU A 331 -19.19 19.42 10.23
CA LEU A 331 -18.52 18.33 10.94
C LEU A 331 -18.16 18.75 12.36
N SER A 332 -18.17 17.81 13.30
CA SER A 332 -17.75 18.05 14.69
C SER A 332 -16.23 18.26 14.80
N ASP A 333 -15.78 19.00 15.81
CA ASP A 333 -14.35 19.25 16.06
C ASP A 333 -13.52 17.95 16.26
N ASN A 334 -14.16 16.88 16.75
CA ASN A 334 -13.52 15.57 16.95
C ASN A 334 -13.58 14.65 15.72
N PHE A 335 -14.03 15.15 14.57
CA PHE A 335 -14.15 14.32 13.36
C PHE A 335 -12.78 13.85 12.81
N ILE A 336 -11.73 14.65 13.05
CA ILE A 336 -10.35 14.33 12.68
C ILE A 336 -9.50 14.47 13.94
N SER A 337 -8.75 13.43 14.28
CA SER A 337 -7.86 13.45 15.44
C SER A 337 -6.63 14.32 15.19
N GLU A 338 -6.01 14.84 16.25
CA GLU A 338 -4.75 15.57 16.13
C GLU A 338 -3.64 14.72 15.50
N GLU A 339 -3.59 13.43 15.82
CA GLU A 339 -2.64 12.47 15.24
C GLU A 339 -2.79 12.36 13.72
N GLU A 340 -4.02 12.24 13.21
CA GLU A 340 -4.29 12.21 11.77
C GLU A 340 -3.88 13.52 11.07
N ILE A 341 -4.11 14.67 11.72
CA ILE A 341 -3.69 15.97 11.19
C ILE A 341 -2.17 16.03 11.09
N GLU A 342 -1.45 15.61 12.15
CA GLU A 342 0.00 15.61 12.16
C GLU A 342 0.60 14.68 11.10
N ASP A 343 0.07 13.46 11.00
CA ASP A 343 0.52 12.48 10.02
C ASP A 343 0.23 12.94 8.59
N PHE A 344 -0.94 13.53 8.34
CA PHE A 344 -1.23 14.12 7.05
C PHE A 344 -0.29 15.28 6.73
N PHE A 345 -0.07 16.20 7.68
CA PHE A 345 0.78 17.37 7.47
C PHE A 345 2.22 16.98 7.12
N LYS A 346 2.80 16.02 7.85
CA LYS A 346 4.16 15.49 7.61
C LYS A 346 4.29 14.85 6.23
N ASN A 347 3.20 14.28 5.70
CA ASN A 347 3.22 13.43 4.52
C ASN A 347 2.40 13.96 3.32
N CYS A 348 1.88 15.19 3.38
CA CYS A 348 0.98 15.75 2.36
C CYS A 348 1.58 15.78 0.95
N HIS A 349 2.92 15.76 0.83
CA HIS A 349 3.66 15.68 -0.43
C HIS A 349 3.66 14.28 -1.08
N GLN A 350 3.18 13.25 -0.40
CA GLN A 350 3.23 11.86 -0.87
C GLN A 350 1.91 11.09 -0.72
N ILE A 351 0.81 11.79 -0.44
CA ILE A 351 -0.51 11.18 -0.31
C ILE A 351 -0.99 10.61 -1.64
N LYS A 352 -1.69 9.46 -1.57
CA LYS A 352 -2.20 8.75 -2.75
C LYS A 352 -3.58 8.19 -2.51
N VAL A 353 -4.34 8.03 -3.59
CA VAL A 353 -5.57 7.23 -3.57
C VAL A 353 -5.43 6.10 -4.58
N LEU A 354 -5.40 4.88 -4.07
CA LEU A 354 -5.31 3.66 -4.85
C LEU A 354 -6.69 3.08 -5.10
N ASN A 355 -6.88 2.49 -6.29
CA ASN A 355 -8.05 1.68 -6.62
C ASN A 355 -7.58 0.25 -6.86
N PHE A 356 -8.41 -0.72 -6.48
CA PHE A 356 -8.10 -2.13 -6.66
C PHE A 356 -9.11 -2.77 -7.61
N PRO A 357 -8.65 -3.69 -8.48
CA PRO A 357 -9.54 -4.44 -9.35
C PRO A 357 -10.52 -5.31 -8.55
N LEU A 358 -11.55 -5.80 -9.23
CA LEU A 358 -12.42 -6.84 -8.67
C LEU A 358 -11.69 -8.19 -8.66
N LEU A 359 -11.99 -9.03 -7.67
CA LEU A 359 -11.51 -10.41 -7.52
C LEU A 359 -12.38 -11.38 -8.32
N ALA A 360 -13.68 -11.11 -8.38
CA ALA A 360 -14.61 -11.91 -9.16
C ALA A 360 -14.57 -11.55 -10.66
N ASP A 361 -15.03 -12.49 -11.48
CA ASP A 361 -15.19 -12.34 -12.94
C ASP A 361 -13.91 -11.88 -13.68
N GLU A 362 -12.75 -12.39 -13.27
CA GLU A 362 -11.48 -12.02 -13.91
C GLU A 362 -11.29 -12.68 -15.28
N SER A 363 -11.98 -13.80 -15.56
CA SER A 363 -11.74 -14.61 -16.76
C SER A 363 -11.97 -13.84 -18.06
N ASN A 364 -12.89 -12.87 -18.05
CA ASN A 364 -13.16 -12.00 -19.20
C ASN A 364 -11.98 -11.06 -19.54
N ARG A 365 -11.05 -10.86 -18.59
CA ARG A 365 -9.85 -10.05 -18.78
C ARG A 365 -8.65 -10.88 -19.23
N TRP A 366 -8.74 -12.21 -19.18
CA TRP A 366 -7.62 -13.08 -19.53
C TRP A 366 -7.33 -13.01 -21.04
N LYS A 367 -6.04 -13.05 -21.37
CA LYS A 367 -5.55 -13.03 -22.75
C LYS A 367 -4.40 -14.00 -22.89
N PHE A 368 -4.17 -14.45 -24.12
CA PHE A 368 -2.95 -15.17 -24.46
C PHE A 368 -1.71 -14.41 -23.98
N THR A 369 -0.77 -15.13 -23.37
CA THR A 369 0.47 -14.57 -22.85
C THR A 369 1.57 -15.63 -22.87
N SER A 370 2.80 -15.20 -23.15
CA SER A 370 3.99 -16.05 -23.00
C SER A 370 4.55 -16.04 -21.58
N ASP A 371 3.97 -15.24 -20.67
CA ASP A 371 4.38 -15.17 -19.27
C ASP A 371 3.95 -16.46 -18.53
N ILE A 372 4.93 -17.19 -18.01
CA ILE A 372 4.71 -18.46 -17.33
C ILE A 372 3.91 -18.31 -16.03
N ASP A 373 4.09 -17.22 -15.28
CA ASP A 373 3.40 -17.00 -14.01
C ASP A 373 1.91 -16.72 -14.25
N LEU A 374 1.59 -15.91 -15.27
CA LEU A 374 0.20 -15.71 -15.69
C LEU A 374 -0.44 -17.03 -16.17
N ASN A 375 0.28 -17.85 -16.93
CA ASN A 375 -0.24 -19.16 -17.37
C ASN A 375 -0.48 -20.11 -16.18
N LEU A 376 0.40 -20.12 -15.18
CA LEU A 376 0.21 -20.87 -13.93
C LEU A 376 -0.97 -20.34 -13.13
N TYR A 377 -1.12 -19.02 -13.03
CA TYR A 377 -2.26 -18.37 -12.39
C TYR A 377 -3.59 -18.75 -13.07
N TYR A 378 -3.69 -18.61 -14.40
CA TYR A 378 -4.88 -19.01 -15.16
C TYR A 378 -5.21 -20.49 -14.97
N SER A 379 -4.19 -21.35 -15.04
CA SER A 379 -4.35 -22.81 -14.85
C SER A 379 -4.87 -23.13 -13.45
N LEU A 380 -4.38 -22.44 -12.41
CA LEU A 380 -4.86 -22.57 -11.03
C LEU A 380 -6.33 -22.16 -10.91
N LYS A 381 -6.70 -20.99 -11.44
CA LYS A 381 -8.10 -20.50 -11.42
C LYS A 381 -9.03 -21.46 -12.16
N LEU A 382 -8.59 -22.04 -13.28
CA LEU A 382 -9.34 -23.08 -14.00
C LEU A 382 -9.48 -24.37 -13.19
N ALA A 383 -8.47 -24.77 -12.42
CA ALA A 383 -8.57 -25.92 -11.52
C ALA A 383 -9.58 -25.68 -10.39
N ASP A 384 -9.66 -24.45 -9.87
CA ASP A 384 -10.69 -24.05 -8.91
C ASP A 384 -12.09 -24.13 -9.54
N LYS A 385 -12.30 -23.56 -10.74
CA LYS A 385 -13.58 -23.67 -11.49
C LYS A 385 -13.95 -25.12 -11.84
N PHE A 386 -12.95 -25.94 -12.18
CA PHE A 386 -13.13 -27.36 -12.45
C PHE A 386 -13.57 -28.11 -11.19
N LYS A 387 -12.97 -27.82 -10.02
CA LYS A 387 -13.43 -28.41 -8.76
C LYS A 387 -14.84 -28.00 -8.40
N GLU A 388 -15.21 -26.73 -8.61
CA GLU A 388 -16.57 -26.25 -8.37
C GLU A 388 -17.59 -27.01 -9.25
N THR A 389 -17.23 -27.25 -10.51
CA THR A 389 -18.11 -27.92 -11.49
C THR A 389 -18.22 -29.44 -11.24
N PHE A 390 -17.09 -30.11 -10.97
CA PHE A 390 -16.99 -31.58 -10.95
C PHE A 390 -16.77 -32.19 -9.57
N GLY A 391 -16.66 -31.36 -8.52
CA GLY A 391 -16.42 -31.79 -7.13
C GLY A 391 -15.01 -32.31 -6.85
N LYS A 392 -14.08 -32.25 -7.80
CA LYS A 392 -12.71 -32.75 -7.62
C LYS A 392 -11.72 -31.89 -8.39
N TYR A 393 -10.52 -31.72 -7.84
CA TYR A 393 -9.41 -31.07 -8.53
C TYR A 393 -8.93 -31.90 -9.74
N PRO A 394 -8.28 -31.26 -10.73
CA PRO A 394 -7.59 -31.97 -11.78
C PRO A 394 -6.43 -32.80 -11.20
N SER A 395 -6.20 -33.96 -11.82
CA SER A 395 -5.29 -35.01 -11.38
C SER A 395 -4.90 -35.87 -12.59
N GLN A 396 -3.95 -36.79 -12.40
CA GLN A 396 -3.55 -37.72 -13.46
C GLN A 396 -4.69 -38.63 -13.96
N GLN A 397 -5.77 -38.77 -13.18
CA GLN A 397 -6.92 -39.60 -13.54
C GLN A 397 -7.95 -38.90 -14.43
N ASN A 398 -7.87 -37.58 -14.60
CA ASN A 398 -8.87 -36.77 -15.32
C ASN A 398 -8.21 -35.68 -16.19
N VAL A 399 -7.04 -35.98 -16.77
CA VAL A 399 -6.29 -35.08 -17.65
C VAL A 399 -7.13 -34.63 -18.85
N ASP A 400 -7.70 -35.59 -19.60
CA ASP A 400 -8.49 -35.28 -20.80
C ASP A 400 -9.71 -34.40 -20.47
N SER A 401 -10.41 -34.72 -19.39
CA SER A 401 -11.56 -33.93 -18.93
C SER A 401 -11.16 -32.50 -18.55
N PHE A 402 -10.02 -32.32 -17.87
CA PHE A 402 -9.54 -30.99 -17.53
C PHE A 402 -9.10 -30.22 -18.77
N GLN A 403 -8.37 -30.85 -19.70
CA GLN A 403 -7.96 -30.20 -20.95
C GLN A 403 -9.16 -29.79 -21.81
N SER A 404 -10.19 -30.63 -21.91
CA SER A 404 -11.45 -30.26 -22.57
C SER A 404 -12.12 -29.07 -21.87
N PHE A 405 -12.14 -29.04 -20.54
CA PHE A 405 -12.69 -27.93 -19.76
C PHE A 405 -11.91 -26.62 -19.97
N VAL A 406 -10.57 -26.68 -20.02
CA VAL A 406 -9.74 -25.52 -20.33
C VAL A 406 -10.09 -24.97 -21.71
N LYS A 407 -10.17 -25.83 -22.73
CA LYS A 407 -10.52 -25.45 -24.11
C LYS A 407 -11.93 -24.87 -24.25
N SER A 408 -12.88 -25.31 -23.41
CA SER A 408 -14.25 -24.78 -23.43
C SER A 408 -14.40 -23.46 -22.66
N THR A 409 -13.46 -23.15 -21.76
CA THR A 409 -13.54 -21.97 -20.88
C THR A 409 -12.72 -20.80 -21.42
N CYS A 410 -11.62 -21.07 -22.11
CA CYS A 410 -10.72 -20.05 -22.65
C CYS A 410 -10.68 -20.11 -24.18
N ASP A 411 -10.84 -18.95 -24.83
CA ASP A 411 -10.76 -18.81 -26.30
C ASP A 411 -9.31 -18.76 -26.82
N PHE A 412 -8.32 -18.98 -25.96
CA PHE A 412 -6.90 -18.96 -26.27
C PHE A 412 -6.16 -20.12 -25.61
N GLU A 413 -4.98 -20.45 -26.12
CA GLU A 413 -4.17 -21.54 -25.58
C GLU A 413 -3.45 -21.12 -24.29
N ILE A 414 -3.55 -21.96 -23.26
CA ILE A 414 -2.77 -21.87 -22.03
C ILE A 414 -1.56 -22.80 -22.15
N HIS A 415 -0.40 -22.32 -21.70
CA HIS A 415 0.85 -23.06 -21.77
C HIS A 415 0.73 -24.45 -21.14
N GLN A 416 1.05 -25.50 -21.91
CA GLN A 416 0.80 -26.88 -21.50
C GLN A 416 1.56 -27.28 -20.22
N ASP A 417 2.75 -26.73 -19.99
CA ASP A 417 3.50 -27.05 -18.78
C ASP A 417 2.83 -26.49 -17.51
N ALA A 418 2.13 -25.34 -17.61
CA ALA A 418 1.34 -24.83 -16.49
C ALA A 418 0.16 -25.77 -16.17
N ILE A 419 -0.53 -26.27 -17.19
CA ILE A 419 -1.61 -27.26 -17.04
C ILE A 419 -1.08 -28.54 -16.38
N LYS A 420 0.06 -29.07 -16.85
CA LYS A 420 0.70 -30.26 -16.28
C LYS A 420 1.06 -30.09 -14.81
N GLU A 421 1.66 -28.96 -14.43
CA GLU A 421 2.01 -28.68 -13.04
C GLU A 421 0.77 -28.58 -12.14
N ILE A 422 -0.31 -27.93 -12.60
CA ILE A 422 -1.56 -27.85 -11.84
C ILE A 422 -2.24 -29.21 -11.64
N ILE A 423 -2.21 -30.08 -12.66
CA ILE A 423 -2.65 -31.48 -12.55
C ILE A 423 -1.76 -32.23 -11.55
N ARG A 424 -0.44 -32.06 -11.63
CA ARG A 424 0.52 -32.70 -10.73
C ARG A 424 0.31 -32.30 -9.27
N TYR A 425 -0.01 -31.03 -9.01
CA TYR A 425 -0.24 -30.52 -7.66
C TYR A 425 -1.55 -30.98 -7.04
N GLN A 426 -2.59 -31.26 -7.84
CA GLN A 426 -3.85 -31.86 -7.38
C GLN A 426 -4.51 -31.14 -6.19
N GLY A 427 -4.41 -29.81 -6.14
CA GLY A 427 -4.94 -29.00 -5.04
C GLY A 427 -4.27 -29.22 -3.69
N CYS A 428 -3.08 -29.81 -3.66
CA CYS A 428 -2.29 -29.97 -2.44
C CYS A 428 -1.94 -28.60 -1.85
N GLN A 429 -1.94 -28.48 -0.52
CA GLN A 429 -1.49 -27.29 0.19
C GLN A 429 -0.22 -27.65 0.97
N LEU A 430 0.91 -27.11 0.53
CA LEU A 430 2.19 -27.30 1.20
C LEU A 430 2.39 -26.23 2.27
N HIS A 431 2.82 -26.64 3.47
CA HIS A 431 2.96 -25.74 4.62
C HIS A 431 3.88 -24.55 4.32
N ASN A 432 5.04 -24.79 3.70
CA ASN A 432 5.99 -23.74 3.34
C ASN A 432 5.39 -22.68 2.39
N ILE A 433 4.58 -23.11 1.43
CA ILE A 433 3.93 -22.21 0.47
C ILE A 433 2.81 -21.43 1.16
N ALA A 434 1.98 -22.10 1.96
CA ALA A 434 0.93 -21.44 2.74
C ALA A 434 1.50 -20.42 3.74
N SER A 435 2.59 -20.76 4.44
CA SER A 435 3.30 -19.86 5.36
C SER A 435 3.89 -18.66 4.64
N PHE A 436 4.46 -18.85 3.45
CA PHE A 436 4.98 -17.75 2.63
C PHE A 436 3.87 -16.78 2.20
N ILE A 437 2.77 -17.29 1.64
CA ILE A 437 1.61 -16.48 1.26
C ILE A 437 1.00 -15.79 2.48
N GLY A 438 0.92 -16.48 3.62
CA GLY A 438 0.47 -15.90 4.89
C GLY A 438 1.34 -14.72 5.32
N GLY A 439 2.67 -14.81 5.18
CA GLY A 439 3.60 -13.72 5.46
C GLY A 439 3.40 -12.52 4.54
N VAL A 440 3.28 -12.75 3.22
CA VAL A 440 3.02 -11.69 2.23
C VAL A 440 1.69 -11.00 2.50
N ALA A 441 0.60 -11.78 2.66
CA ALA A 441 -0.72 -11.23 2.94
C ALA A 441 -0.76 -10.44 4.25
N SER A 442 -0.08 -10.91 5.30
CA SER A 442 0.00 -10.21 6.58
C SER A 442 0.65 -8.82 6.45
N GLN A 443 1.71 -8.70 5.63
CA GLN A 443 2.33 -7.40 5.37
C GLN A 443 1.36 -6.47 4.64
N GLU A 444 0.67 -6.94 3.60
CA GLU A 444 -0.33 -6.12 2.90
C GLU A 444 -1.49 -5.69 3.81
N ILE A 445 -1.95 -6.58 4.70
CA ILE A 445 -2.96 -6.27 5.73
C ILE A 445 -2.47 -5.14 6.65
N ILE A 446 -1.21 -5.18 7.11
CA ILE A 446 -0.64 -4.12 7.95
C ILE A 446 -0.63 -2.78 7.20
N LYS A 447 -0.26 -2.77 5.91
CA LYS A 447 -0.27 -1.55 5.10
C LYS A 447 -1.69 -0.95 5.01
N LEU A 448 -2.68 -1.80 4.76
CA LEU A 448 -4.09 -1.40 4.67
C LEU A 448 -4.63 -0.86 6.01
N LEU A 449 -4.32 -1.52 7.12
CA LEU A 449 -4.81 -1.12 8.44
C LEU A 449 -4.11 0.14 8.99
N THR A 450 -2.86 0.38 8.59
CA THR A 450 -2.08 1.53 9.07
C THR A 450 -2.15 2.74 8.14
N ASN A 451 -2.64 2.57 6.90
CA ASN A 451 -2.55 3.56 5.82
C ASN A 451 -1.09 4.00 5.53
N GLN A 452 -0.14 3.11 5.83
CA GLN A 452 1.29 3.31 5.62
C GLN A 452 1.84 2.32 4.60
N TYR A 453 2.85 2.76 3.85
CA TYR A 453 3.33 2.13 2.62
C TYR A 453 2.24 2.05 1.55
N VAL A 454 2.63 1.61 0.35
CA VAL A 454 1.71 1.40 -0.77
C VAL A 454 1.40 -0.10 -0.84
N PRO A 455 0.15 -0.53 -0.59
CA PRO A 455 -0.26 -1.90 -0.86
C PRO A 455 -0.13 -2.23 -2.36
N ALA A 456 0.21 -3.48 -2.67
CA ALA A 456 0.34 -3.90 -4.06
C ALA A 456 -1.01 -3.88 -4.77
N SER A 457 -1.06 -3.23 -5.93
CA SER A 457 -2.21 -3.29 -6.83
C SER A 457 -1.97 -4.39 -7.88
N GLY A 458 -2.85 -5.39 -7.92
CA GLY A 458 -2.75 -6.56 -8.79
C GLY A 458 -2.73 -7.86 -7.99
N ILE A 459 -2.23 -8.93 -8.61
CA ILE A 459 -2.11 -10.26 -8.00
C ILE A 459 -0.65 -10.44 -7.59
N ILE A 460 -0.40 -10.58 -6.28
CA ILE A 460 0.93 -10.96 -5.81
C ILE A 460 1.03 -12.48 -5.96
N PHE A 461 1.81 -12.92 -6.94
CA PHE A 461 1.95 -14.33 -7.29
C PHE A 461 3.32 -14.84 -6.84
N PHE A 462 3.32 -16.00 -6.18
CA PHE A 462 4.52 -16.73 -5.84
C PHE A 462 4.63 -17.97 -6.71
N ASN A 463 5.76 -18.08 -7.39
CA ASN A 463 6.13 -19.26 -8.16
C ASN A 463 7.25 -20.00 -7.43
N GLY A 464 6.95 -21.13 -6.80
CA GLY A 464 7.91 -21.97 -6.09
C GLY A 464 8.53 -23.09 -6.94
N THR A 465 8.46 -22.99 -8.27
CA THR A 465 9.15 -23.92 -9.19
C THR A 465 10.64 -23.55 -9.36
N ASN A 466 11.27 -23.88 -10.49
CA ASN A 466 12.70 -23.63 -10.71
C ASN A 466 12.98 -22.11 -10.69
N ASN A 467 13.81 -21.67 -9.75
CA ASN A 467 14.07 -20.26 -9.39
C ASN A 467 12.89 -19.57 -8.70
N SER A 468 12.63 -19.95 -7.45
CA SER A 468 11.52 -19.40 -6.67
C SER A 468 11.54 -17.87 -6.61
N HIS A 469 10.43 -17.22 -6.98
CA HIS A 469 10.33 -15.76 -7.02
C HIS A 469 8.90 -15.27 -6.77
N ILE A 470 8.77 -13.98 -6.49
CA ILE A 470 7.49 -13.27 -6.42
C ILE A 470 7.39 -12.34 -7.63
N SER A 471 6.21 -12.28 -8.22
CA SER A 471 5.84 -11.31 -9.25
C SER A 471 4.52 -10.62 -8.88
N THR A 472 4.28 -9.43 -9.45
CA THR A 472 2.98 -8.76 -9.38
C THR A 472 2.34 -8.81 -10.75
N LEU A 473 1.35 -9.70 -10.90
CA LEU A 473 0.66 -9.91 -12.17
C LEU A 473 -0.44 -8.85 -12.33
N LYS A 474 -0.58 -8.34 -13.56
CA LYS A 474 -1.60 -7.36 -13.94
C LYS A 474 -2.44 -7.96 -15.07
N ILE A 475 -3.75 -8.01 -14.86
CA ILE A 475 -4.76 -8.58 -15.79
C ILE A 475 -5.78 -7.51 -16.14
#